data_AF-A0A7X4LQJ4-F1
#
_entry.id   AF-A0A7X4LQJ4-F1
#
_cell.length_a   1.000
_cell.length_b   1.000
_cell.length_c   1.000
_cell.angle_alpha   90.00
_cell.angle_beta   90.00
_cell.angle_gamma   90.00
#
_symmetry.space_group_name_H-M   'P 1'
#
loop_
_entity.id
_entity.type
_entity.pdbx_description
1 polymer ?
#
loop_
_entity_poly.entity_id
_entity_poly.type
_entity_poly.pdbx_seq_one_letter_code
_entity_poly.pdbx_strand_id
1 'polypeptide(L)' 'FIEWAGLSVRFSFWAKAFYQQQIEKGKPHNTAIRALAFKWIRIAFRCWKSSTPYDETKYLESLNAKGSQLLTYALNG' A
#
# COMPACT_ATOMS: atom_id res chain seq x y z
N PHE A 1 12.60 1.95 7.77
CA PHE A 1 11.18 1.68 7.41
C PHE A 1 10.77 2.25 6.05
N ILE A 2 11.16 3.49 5.71
CA ILE A 2 10.90 4.10 4.38
C ILE A 2 11.51 3.26 3.25
N GLU A 3 12.76 2.81 3.39
CA GLU A 3 13.43 1.95 2.39
C GLU A 3 12.69 0.63 2.16
N TRP A 4 12.26 -0.05 3.24
CA TRP A 4 11.47 -1.27 3.14
C TRP A 4 10.11 -1.01 2.45
N ALA A 5 9.44 0.11 2.77
CA ALA A 5 8.23 0.50 2.06
C ALA A 5 8.50 0.76 0.56
N GLY A 6 9.63 1.38 0.23
CA GLY A 6 10.07 1.53 -1.17
C GLY A 6 10.31 0.19 -1.86
N LEU A 7 10.97 -0.75 -1.19
CA LEU A 7 11.21 -2.09 -1.73
C LEU A 7 9.90 -2.87 -1.95
N SER A 8 8.92 -2.69 -1.05
CA SER A 8 7.61 -3.36 -1.14
C SER A 8 6.84 -3.05 -2.44
N VAL A 9 7.11 -1.92 -3.09
CA VAL A 9 6.52 -1.54 -4.39
C VAL A 9 6.78 -2.62 -5.46
N ARG A 10 7.87 -3.39 -5.35
CA ARG A 10 8.21 -4.46 -6.30
C ARG A 10 7.47 -5.77 -6.06
N PHE A 11 7.00 -5.99 -4.83
CA PHE A 11 6.52 -7.30 -4.37
C PHE A 11 5.06 -7.30 -3.95
N SER A 12 4.51 -6.14 -3.57
CA SER A 12 3.13 -5.99 -3.13
C SER A 12 2.31 -5.27 -4.18
N PHE A 13 1.20 -5.89 -4.55
CA PHE A 13 0.27 -5.42 -5.57
C PHE A 13 -0.33 -4.06 -5.22
N TRP A 14 -0.88 -3.92 -4.00
CA TRP A 14 -1.47 -2.65 -3.58
C TRP A 14 -0.41 -1.56 -3.37
N ALA A 15 0.80 -1.94 -2.95
CA ALA A 15 1.89 -0.99 -2.75
C ALA A 15 2.34 -0.37 -4.07
N LYS A 16 2.45 -1.19 -5.14
CA LYS A 16 2.72 -0.73 -6.51
C LYS A 16 1.64 0.23 -7.00
N ALA A 17 0.37 -0.18 -6.90
CA ALA A 17 -0.76 0.62 -7.31
C ALA A 17 -0.85 1.95 -6.56
N PHE A 18 -0.62 1.94 -5.25
CA PHE A 18 -0.59 3.15 -4.44
C PHE A 18 0.53 4.09 -4.87
N TYR A 19 1.73 3.54 -5.10
CA TYR A 19 2.88 4.32 -5.55
C TYR A 19 2.58 4.98 -6.90
N GLN A 20 2.15 4.21 -7.90
CA GLN A 20 1.79 4.73 -9.23
C GLN A 20 0.73 5.83 -9.14
N GLN A 21 -0.34 5.62 -8.35
CA GLN A 21 -1.36 6.62 -8.12
C GLN A 21 -0.78 7.94 -7.56
N GLN A 22 0.21 7.90 -6.65
CA GLN A 22 0.83 9.11 -6.13
C GLN A 22 1.69 9.81 -7.20
N ILE A 23 2.40 9.05 -8.02
CA ILE A 23 3.22 9.58 -9.12
C ILE A 23 2.32 10.26 -10.16
N GLU A 24 1.21 9.63 -10.55
CA GLU A 24 0.23 10.21 -11.48
C GLU A 24 -0.43 11.48 -10.95
N LYS A 25 -0.57 11.60 -9.62
CA LYS A 25 -0.99 12.84 -8.93
C LYS A 25 0.11 13.92 -8.88
N GLY A 26 1.25 13.69 -9.53
CA GLY A 26 2.38 14.63 -9.56
C GLY A 26 3.20 14.68 -8.27
N LYS A 27 3.06 13.70 -7.36
CA LYS A 27 3.88 13.67 -6.14
C LYS A 27 5.30 13.20 -6.47
N PRO A 28 6.34 13.83 -5.91
CA PRO A 28 7.70 13.35 -6.10
C PRO A 28 7.89 12.00 -5.39
N HIS A 29 8.81 11.19 -5.92
CA HIS A 29 9.13 9.84 -5.45
C HIS A 29 9.23 9.73 -3.92
N ASN A 30 10.03 10.59 -3.30
CA ASN A 30 10.26 10.56 -1.86
C ASN A 30 8.98 10.80 -1.04
N THR A 31 8.06 11.63 -1.55
CA THR A 31 6.76 11.87 -0.92
C THR A 31 5.84 10.67 -1.08
N ALA A 32 5.83 10.04 -2.26
CA ALA A 32 5.07 8.82 -2.51
C ALA A 32 5.51 7.67 -1.58
N ILE A 33 6.82 7.43 -1.42
CA ILE A 33 7.33 6.38 -0.52
C ILE A 33 7.01 6.69 0.94
N ARG A 34 7.14 7.94 1.40
CA ARG A 34 6.77 8.30 2.79
C ARG A 34 5.28 8.07 3.06
N ALA A 35 4.42 8.41 2.10
CA ALA A 35 3.00 8.13 2.20
C ALA A 35 2.70 6.61 2.21
N LEU A 36 3.44 5.83 1.42
CA LEU A 36 3.34 4.38 1.39
C LEU A 36 3.77 3.76 2.74
N ALA A 37 4.89 4.23 3.29
CA ALA A 37 5.35 3.86 4.62
C ALA A 37 4.26 4.14 5.68
N PHE A 38 3.66 5.34 5.66
CA PHE A 38 2.57 5.65 6.60
C PHE A 38 1.39 4.67 6.53
N LYS A 39 1.04 4.15 5.34
CA LYS A 39 0.04 3.09 5.22
C LYS A 39 0.53 1.77 5.80
N TRP A 40 1.74 1.36 5.44
CA TRP A 40 2.33 0.12 5.92
C TRP A 40 2.44 0.05 7.44
N ILE A 41 2.86 1.12 8.12
CA ILE A 41 3.06 1.07 9.57
C ILE A 41 1.74 0.80 10.29
N ARG A 42 0.62 1.30 9.75
CA ARG A 42 -0.72 1.02 10.28
C ARG A 42 -1.08 -0.45 10.09
N ILE A 43 -0.80 -1.02 8.92
CA ILE A 43 -1.05 -2.44 8.64
C ILE A 43 -0.20 -3.33 9.55
N ALA A 44 1.11 -3.08 9.61
CA ALA A 44 2.05 -3.82 10.44
C ALA A 44 1.68 -3.74 11.92
N PHE A 45 1.31 -2.55 12.41
CA PHE A 45 0.84 -2.36 13.79
C PHE A 45 -0.44 -3.17 14.09
N ARG A 46 -1.38 -3.24 13.15
CA ARG A 46 -2.59 -4.07 13.31
C ARG A 46 -2.25 -5.56 13.33
N CYS A 47 -1.36 -6.02 12.44
CA CYS A 47 -0.89 -7.40 12.40
C CYS A 47 -0.19 -7.78 13.71
N TRP A 48 0.70 -6.91 14.20
CA TRP A 48 1.38 -7.09 15.48
C TRP A 48 0.41 -7.17 16.65
N LYS A 49 -0.55 -6.23 16.75
CA LYS A 49 -1.53 -6.20 17.86
C LYS A 49 -2.44 -7.43 17.88
N SER A 50 -2.72 -8.02 16.72
CA SER A 50 -3.58 -9.20 16.59
C SER A 50 -2.80 -10.51 16.54
N SER A 51 -1.46 -10.45 16.59
CA SER A 51 -0.56 -11.60 16.38
C SER A 51 -0.86 -12.39 15.10
N THR A 52 -1.40 -11.73 14.07
CA THR A 52 -1.69 -12.35 12.78
C THR A 52 -0.64 -11.93 11.76
N PRO A 53 -0.10 -12.87 10.95
CA PRO A 53 0.73 -12.52 9.81
C PRO A 53 0.00 -11.58 8.84
N TYR A 54 0.77 -10.75 8.13
CA TYR A 54 0.22 -9.94 7.05
C TYR A 54 -0.28 -10.84 5.91
N ASP A 55 -1.49 -10.57 5.45
CA ASP A 55 -2.14 -11.25 4.33
C ASP A 55 -2.65 -10.17 3.37
N GLU A 56 -2.08 -10.15 2.16
CA GLU A 56 -2.38 -9.14 1.15
C GLU A 56 -3.82 -9.26 0.64
N THR A 57 -4.35 -10.49 0.54
CA THR A 57 -5.71 -10.76 0.08
C THR A 57 -6.73 -10.12 1.01
N LYS A 58 -6.57 -10.32 2.32
CA LYS A 58 -7.45 -9.71 3.35
C LYS A 58 -7.41 -8.19 3.30
N TYR A 59 -6.24 -7.61 3.02
CA TYR A 59 -6.12 -6.17 2.90
C TYR A 59 -6.87 -5.65 1.67
N LEU A 60 -6.72 -6.33 0.52
CA LEU A 60 -7.42 -6.01 -0.73
C LEU A 60 -8.94 -6.18 -0.61
N GLU A 61 -9.42 -7.23 0.04
CA GLU A 61 -10.84 -7.43 0.35
C GLU A 61 -11.39 -6.28 1.18
N SER A 62 -10.63 -5.83 2.20
CA SER A 62 -11.03 -4.68 3.02
C SER A 62 -11.09 -3.37 2.23
N LEU A 63 -10.25 -3.22 1.21
CA LEU A 63 -10.28 -2.07 0.30
C LEU A 63 -11.47 -2.15 -0.64
N ASN A 64 -11.80 -3.34 -1.11
CA ASN A 64 -12.94 -3.60 -2.00
C ASN A 64 -14.26 -3.30 -1.29
N ALA A 65 -14.43 -3.83 -0.07
CA ALA A 65 -15.59 -3.57 0.76
C ALA A 65 -15.80 -2.08 1.07
N LYS A 66 -14.74 -1.27 1.01
CA LYS A 66 -14.77 0.19 1.22
C LYS A 66 -14.88 1.01 -0.06
N GLY A 67 -14.99 0.37 -1.23
CA GLY A 67 -15.03 1.05 -2.53
C GLY A 67 -13.77 1.87 -2.83
N SER A 68 -12.60 1.41 -2.37
CA SER A 68 -11.37 2.17 -2.56
C SER A 68 -10.97 2.23 -4.03
N GLN A 69 -10.80 3.45 -4.55
CA GLN A 69 -10.28 3.70 -5.91
C GLN A 69 -8.90 3.08 -6.16
N LEU A 70 -8.17 2.70 -5.10
CA LEU A 70 -6.85 2.07 -5.20
C LEU A 70 -6.89 0.76 -6.00
N LEU A 71 -7.99 0.02 -5.92
CA LEU A 71 -8.16 -1.22 -6.68
C LEU A 71 -8.26 -0.97 -8.18
N THR A 72 -8.90 0.13 -8.59
CA THR A 72 -8.96 0.54 -10.00
C THR A 72 -7.56 0.84 -10.55
N TYR A 73 -6.73 1.54 -9.76
CA TYR A 73 -5.32 1.77 -10.15
C TYR A 73 -4.52 0.47 -10.19
N ALA A 74 -4.84 -0.49 -9.30
CA ALA A 74 -4.13 -1.77 -9.26
C ALA A 74 -4.47 -2.68 -10.45
N LEU A 75 -5.69 -2.60 -10.99
CA LEU A 75 -6.10 -3.37 -12.17
C LEU A 75 -5.58 -2.80 -13.49
N ASN A 76 -5.22 -1.50 -13.52
CA ASN A 76 -4.84 -0.77 -14.72
C ASN A 76 -3.32 -0.59 -14.91
N GLY A 77 -2.45 -1.14 -14.04
CA GLY A 77 -1.01 -0.88 -14.04
C GLY A 77 -0.10 -2.07 -13.74
#